data_AF-A0A6N8YX48-F1
#
_entry.id   AF-A0A6N8YX48-F1
#
_cell.length_a   1.000
_cell.length_b   1.000
_cell.length_c   1.000
_cell.angle_alpha   90.00
_cell.angle_beta   90.00
_cell.angle_gamma   90.00
#
_symmetry.space_group_name_H-M   'P 1'
#
loop_
_entity.id
_entity.type
_entity.pdbx_description
1 polymer ?
#
loop_
_entity_poly.entity_id
_entity_poly.type
_entity_poly.pdbx_seq_one_letter_code
_entity_poly.pdbx_strand_id
1 'polypeptide(L)'
;MRSGLPKGYTLGVKNDTQLSEGSGPATLEQIHRLFESAVAYDSALTLLKGFKVDFSGNPDFHKVYLAVRCTCGTAGLLSVEVAMDKTLAEVEEAMPSLLGNLRVKQRMFSSMSCEMHGRMRQGGL
;
A
#
# COMPACT_ATOMS: atom_id res chain seq x y z
N MET A 1 -60.65 18.63 7.09
CA MET A 1 -59.88 18.58 8.35
C MET A 1 -59.30 17.18 8.48
N ARG A 2 -58.04 16.99 8.05
CA ARG A 2 -56.88 16.63 8.89
C ARG A 2 -57.09 15.30 9.63
N SER A 3 -56.76 14.17 8.99
CA SER A 3 -55.43 13.51 8.96
C SER A 3 -55.26 12.51 10.09
N GLY A 4 -55.53 11.23 9.78
CA GLY A 4 -55.23 10.09 10.65
C GLY A 4 -53.75 9.75 10.57
N LEU A 5 -53.08 9.72 11.72
CA LEU A 5 -51.69 9.30 11.87
C LEU A 5 -51.55 7.78 11.67
N PRO A 6 -50.53 7.30 10.93
CA PRO A 6 -50.16 5.90 10.94
C PRO A 6 -49.34 5.52 12.17
N LYS A 7 -49.52 4.26 12.55
CA LYS A 7 -48.99 3.54 13.72
C LYS A 7 -47.45 3.53 13.74
N GLY A 8 -46.93 3.55 14.97
CA GLY A 8 -45.52 3.62 15.31
C GLY A 8 -44.65 2.61 14.58
N TYR A 9 -43.70 3.15 13.84
CA TYR A 9 -42.49 2.48 13.37
C TYR A 9 -41.52 2.47 14.55
N THR A 10 -41.26 1.28 15.08
CA THR A 10 -40.12 1.05 15.97
C THR A 10 -38.84 1.28 15.16
N LEU A 11 -38.10 2.33 15.53
CA LEU A 11 -36.70 2.49 15.17
C LEU A 11 -35.93 1.31 15.75
N GLY A 12 -35.77 0.26 14.94
CA GLY A 12 -34.72 -0.72 15.15
C GLY A 12 -33.39 0.00 15.01
N VAL A 13 -32.84 0.48 16.12
CA VAL A 13 -31.43 0.81 16.27
C VAL A 13 -30.69 -0.48 15.95
N LYS A 14 -30.32 -0.66 14.68
CA LYS A 14 -29.30 -1.63 14.32
C LYS A 14 -28.03 -1.03 14.87
N ASN A 15 -27.67 -1.51 16.06
CA ASN A 15 -26.42 -1.26 16.74
C ASN A 15 -25.32 -1.04 15.71
N ASP A 16 -24.64 0.09 15.87
CA ASP A 16 -23.36 0.35 15.25
C ASP A 16 -22.56 -0.93 15.29
N THR A 17 -22.24 -1.44 14.10
CA THR A 17 -21.19 -2.41 13.91
C THR A 17 -19.93 -1.76 14.50
N GLN A 18 -19.68 -2.03 15.78
CA GLN A 18 -18.35 -2.02 16.33
C GLN A 18 -17.55 -2.94 15.41
N LEU A 19 -16.82 -2.34 14.50
CA LEU A 19 -15.71 -2.96 13.80
C LEU A 19 -14.85 -3.58 14.90
N SER A 20 -14.94 -4.90 15.04
CA SER A 20 -13.99 -5.67 15.82
C SER A 20 -12.61 -5.32 15.29
N GLU A 21 -11.76 -4.73 16.14
CA GLU A 21 -10.34 -4.60 15.86
C GLU A 21 -9.83 -6.01 15.51
N GLY A 22 -9.45 -6.17 14.25
CA GLY A 22 -9.24 -7.47 13.63
C GLY A 22 -8.00 -8.13 14.20
N SER A 23 -8.17 -9.15 15.04
CA SER A 23 -7.11 -10.07 15.48
C SER A 23 -6.65 -11.03 14.37
N GLY A 24 -7.18 -10.91 13.15
CA GLY A 24 -6.84 -11.77 12.01
C GLY A 24 -5.74 -11.16 11.13
N PRO A 25 -5.20 -11.95 10.19
CA PRO A 25 -4.21 -11.44 9.25
C PRO A 25 -4.75 -10.31 8.39
N ALA A 26 -3.89 -9.34 8.09
CA ALA A 26 -4.20 -8.19 7.26
C ALA A 26 -4.42 -8.63 5.82
N THR A 27 -5.51 -8.16 5.22
CA THR A 27 -5.75 -8.33 3.78
C THR A 27 -4.83 -7.42 2.97
N LEU A 28 -4.52 -7.83 1.73
CA LEU A 28 -3.79 -6.99 0.78
C LEU A 28 -4.42 -5.60 0.60
N GLU A 29 -5.75 -5.50 0.60
CA GLU A 29 -6.46 -4.22 0.48
C GLU A 29 -6.22 -3.30 1.69
N GLN A 30 -6.23 -3.84 2.91
CA GLN A 30 -5.90 -3.07 4.11
C GLN A 30 -4.45 -2.58 4.06
N ILE A 31 -3.51 -3.47 3.69
CA ILE A 31 -2.09 -3.11 3.54
C ILE A 31 -1.93 -2.01 2.48
N HIS A 32 -2.60 -2.13 1.33
CA HIS A 32 -2.56 -1.10 0.28
C HIS A 32 -3.06 0.27 0.77
N ARG A 33 -4.13 0.29 1.59
CA ARG A 33 -4.64 1.55 2.17
C ARG A 33 -3.65 2.20 3.13
N LEU A 34 -2.93 1.41 3.92
CA LEU A 34 -1.86 1.93 4.78
C LEU A 34 -0.72 2.54 3.97
N PHE A 35 -0.29 1.86 2.91
CA PHE A 35 0.74 2.42 2.03
C PHE A 35 0.26 3.66 1.31
N GLU A 36 -0.98 3.67 0.83
CA GLU A 36 -1.57 4.82 0.15
C GLU A 36 -1.61 6.05 1.06
N SER A 37 -2.07 5.91 2.31
CA SER A 37 -2.07 7.03 3.26
C SER A 37 -0.66 7.49 3.61
N ALA A 38 0.28 6.55 3.79
CA ALA A 38 1.65 6.83 4.18
C ALA A 38 2.49 7.55 3.09
N VAL A 39 2.20 7.30 1.82
CA VAL A 39 2.95 7.89 0.69
C VAL A 39 2.19 8.97 -0.07
N ALA A 40 0.96 9.32 0.35
CA ALA A 40 0.11 10.31 -0.32
C ALA A 40 0.82 11.65 -0.59
N TYR A 41 1.74 12.05 0.30
CA TYR A 41 2.50 13.30 0.20
C TYR A 41 3.98 13.09 -0.22
N ASP A 42 4.38 11.85 -0.53
CA ASP A 42 5.73 11.51 -0.95
C ASP A 42 5.81 11.44 -2.48
N SER A 43 6.15 12.56 -3.13
CA SER A 43 6.21 12.65 -4.59
C SER A 43 7.30 11.76 -5.22
N ALA A 44 8.23 11.23 -4.42
CA ALA A 44 9.30 10.37 -4.90
C ALA A 44 8.88 8.89 -5.02
N LEU A 45 7.78 8.49 -4.38
CA LEU A 45 7.25 7.14 -4.37
C LEU A 45 5.84 7.11 -4.93
N THR A 46 5.60 6.34 -6.00
CA THR A 46 4.25 6.16 -6.55
C THR A 46 3.77 4.75 -6.26
N LEU A 47 2.72 4.60 -5.44
CA LEU A 47 2.06 3.31 -5.21
C LEU A 47 1.41 2.80 -6.50
N LEU A 48 1.73 1.55 -6.89
CA LEU A 48 1.19 0.93 -8.10
C LEU A 48 -0.01 0.04 -7.76
N LYS A 49 -1.22 0.59 -7.90
CA LYS A 49 -2.47 -0.15 -7.68
C LYS A 49 -2.68 -1.18 -8.79
N GLY A 50 -3.02 -2.41 -8.41
CA GLY A 50 -3.32 -3.50 -9.35
C GLY A 50 -2.11 -4.05 -10.11
N PHE A 51 -0.89 -3.57 -9.82
CA PHE A 51 0.33 -4.12 -10.39
C PHE A 51 0.61 -5.49 -9.80
N LYS A 52 0.56 -6.52 -10.64
CA LYS A 52 0.82 -7.90 -10.27
C LYS A 52 1.95 -8.41 -11.14
N VAL A 53 3.11 -8.65 -10.53
CA VAL A 53 4.16 -9.38 -11.21
C VAL A 53 4.72 -10.43 -10.27
N ASP A 54 4.70 -11.68 -10.73
CA ASP A 54 5.15 -12.81 -9.95
C ASP A 54 6.68 -12.99 -10.05
N PHE A 55 7.42 -11.95 -9.65
CA PHE A 55 8.89 -11.99 -9.69
C PHE A 55 9.49 -12.77 -8.51
N SER A 56 8.82 -12.80 -7.36
CA SER A 56 9.24 -13.62 -6.23
C SER A 56 8.41 -14.89 -6.19
N GLY A 57 9.05 -16.06 -6.30
CA GLY A 57 8.41 -17.38 -6.18
C GLY A 57 7.93 -17.70 -4.77
N ASN A 58 7.61 -16.68 -3.96
CA ASN A 58 7.18 -16.81 -2.58
C ASN A 58 5.67 -16.53 -2.47
N PRO A 59 4.83 -17.57 -2.37
CA PRO A 59 3.38 -17.43 -2.33
C PRO A 59 2.86 -16.92 -0.98
N ASP A 60 3.67 -16.94 0.08
CA ASP A 60 3.23 -16.69 1.45
C ASP A 60 3.27 -15.20 1.85
N PHE A 61 3.33 -14.30 0.86
CA PHE A 61 3.48 -12.85 1.08
C PHE A 61 2.49 -12.03 0.25
N HIS A 62 1.90 -11.03 0.91
CA HIS A 62 1.29 -9.89 0.26
C HIS A 62 2.37 -8.95 -0.27
N LYS A 63 2.30 -8.59 -1.56
CA LYS A 63 3.30 -7.74 -2.23
C LYS A 63 2.69 -6.39 -2.58
N VAL A 64 3.33 -5.33 -2.12
CA VAL A 64 2.99 -3.96 -2.46
C VAL A 64 4.11 -3.38 -3.32
N TYR A 65 3.74 -2.82 -4.46
CA TYR A 65 4.70 -2.28 -5.42
C TYR A 65 4.65 -0.77 -5.48
N LEU A 66 5.83 -0.15 -5.50
CA LEU A 66 6.01 1.27 -5.66
C LEU A 66 6.98 1.54 -6.81
N ALA A 67 6.69 2.57 -7.60
CA ALA A 67 7.61 3.08 -8.61
C ALA A 67 8.40 4.26 -8.05
N VAL A 68 9.69 4.29 -8.40
CA VAL A 68 10.55 5.48 -8.34
C VAL A 68 10.86 5.92 -9.77
N ARG A 69 10.94 7.23 -10.03
CA ARG A 69 11.15 7.78 -11.37
C ARG A 69 12.33 8.73 -11.40
N CYS A 70 13.10 8.66 -12.48
CA CYS A 70 14.09 9.66 -12.83
C CYS A 70 13.53 10.57 -13.94
N THR A 71 14.00 11.81 -14.00
CA THR A 71 13.65 12.77 -15.05
C THR A 71 14.10 12.33 -16.44
N CYS A 72 15.08 11.42 -16.56
CA CYS A 72 15.45 10.77 -17.83
C CYS A 72 14.44 9.71 -18.31
N GLY A 73 13.32 9.55 -17.60
CA GLY A 73 12.25 8.60 -17.94
C GLY A 73 12.48 7.17 -17.44
N THR A 74 13.63 6.87 -16.82
CA THR A 74 13.85 5.55 -16.20
C THR A 74 13.00 5.42 -14.94
N ALA A 75 12.34 4.28 -14.78
CA ALA A 75 11.64 3.94 -13.56
C ALA A 75 12.28 2.71 -12.90
N GLY A 76 12.37 2.74 -11.58
CA GLY A 76 12.70 1.58 -10.75
C GLY A 76 11.43 1.04 -10.08
N LEU A 77 11.38 -0.28 -9.91
CA LEU A 77 10.33 -0.95 -9.15
C LEU A 77 10.86 -1.31 -7.76
N LEU A 78 10.16 -0.87 -6.73
CA LEU A 78 10.38 -1.29 -5.35
C LEU A 78 9.21 -2.18 -4.92
N SER A 79 9.50 -3.24 -4.18
CA SER A 79 8.50 -4.08 -3.53
C SER A 79 8.65 -4.05 -2.02
N VAL A 80 7.52 -4.11 -1.32
CA VAL A 80 7.42 -4.50 0.08
C VAL A 80 6.66 -5.82 0.12
N GLU A 81 7.21 -6.78 0.85
CA GLU A 81 6.59 -8.09 1.07
C GLU A 81 6.17 -8.17 2.54
N VAL A 82 4.90 -8.49 2.76
CA VAL A 82 4.29 -8.66 4.09
C VAL A 82 3.84 -10.10 4.20
N ALA A 83 4.33 -10.83 5.20
CA ALA A 83 3.93 -12.22 5.40
C ALA A 83 2.41 -12.31 5.65
N MET A 84 1.76 -13.34 5.07
CA MET A 84 0.31 -13.49 5.10
C MET A 84 -0.27 -13.77 6.50
N ASP A 85 0.56 -14.02 7.50
CA ASP A 85 0.15 -14.22 8.90
C ASP A 85 0.15 -12.92 9.73
N LYS A 86 0.64 -11.80 9.17
CA LYS A 86 0.74 -10.52 9.88
C LYS A 86 -0.59 -9.83 10.03
N THR A 87 -0.87 -9.38 11.25
CA THR A 87 -2.03 -8.55 11.57
C THR A 87 -1.86 -7.13 11.07
N LEU A 88 -2.96 -6.39 10.97
CA LEU A 88 -2.91 -4.99 10.50
C LEU A 88 -2.07 -4.11 11.44
N ALA A 89 -2.20 -4.30 12.76
CA ALA A 89 -1.46 -3.56 13.77
C ALA A 89 0.06 -3.79 13.65
N GLU A 90 0.51 -5.04 13.42
CA GLU A 90 1.93 -5.33 13.18
C GLU A 90 2.45 -4.62 11.92
N VAL A 91 1.64 -4.57 10.86
CA VAL A 91 2.01 -3.84 9.64
C VAL A 91 2.11 -2.35 9.91
N GLU A 92 1.13 -1.76 10.61
CA GLU A 92 1.13 -0.35 11.01
C GLU A 92 2.36 0.01 11.86
N GLU A 93 2.69 -0.82 12.85
CA GLU A 93 3.89 -0.64 13.69
C GLU A 93 5.17 -0.66 12.85
N ALA A 94 5.25 -1.53 11.84
CA ALA A 94 6.41 -1.63 10.96
C ALA A 94 6.49 -0.49 9.92
N MET A 95 5.41 0.25 9.66
CA MET A 95 5.35 1.25 8.59
C MET A 95 6.49 2.28 8.60
N PRO A 96 6.87 2.89 9.74
CA PRO A 96 7.96 3.87 9.75
C PRO A 96 9.29 3.29 9.23
N SER A 97 9.61 2.06 9.61
CA SER A 97 10.82 1.35 9.16
C SER A 97 10.73 1.00 7.67
N LEU A 98 9.58 0.48 7.23
CA LEU A 98 9.33 0.15 5.82
C LEU A 98 9.49 1.37 4.91
N LEU A 99 8.90 2.51 5.29
CA LEU A 99 9.02 3.77 4.57
C LEU A 99 10.45 4.32 4.60
N GLY A 100 11.14 4.20 5.73
CA GLY A 100 12.55 4.58 5.85
C GLY A 100 13.41 3.82 4.83
N ASN A 101 13.24 2.51 4.75
CA ASN A 101 13.96 1.66 3.79
C ASN A 101 13.60 1.98 2.34
N LEU A 102 12.31 2.20 2.03
CA LEU A 102 11.87 2.62 0.69
C LEU A 102 12.51 3.94 0.27
N ARG A 103 12.58 4.92 1.17
CA ARG A 103 13.22 6.22 0.90
C ARG A 103 14.72 6.11 0.73
N VAL A 104 15.40 5.24 1.49
CA VAL A 104 16.82 4.95 1.25
C VAL A 104 17.03 4.39 -0.15
N LYS A 105 16.25 3.36 -0.54
CA LYS A 105 16.32 2.77 -1.88
C LYS A 105 16.01 3.78 -2.98
N GLN A 106 15.00 4.61 -2.78
CA GLN A 106 14.66 5.71 -3.69
C GLN A 106 15.82 6.69 -3.84
N ARG A 107 16.44 7.15 -2.74
CA ARG A 107 17.60 8.05 -2.81
C ARG A 107 18.79 7.42 -3.53
N MET A 108 19.08 6.15 -3.25
CA MET A 108 20.12 5.41 -3.96
C MET A 108 19.85 5.38 -5.47
N PHE A 109 18.63 5.05 -5.88
CA PHE A 109 18.23 5.09 -7.29
C PHE A 109 18.39 6.49 -7.89
N SER A 110 17.92 7.53 -7.19
CA SER A 110 18.01 8.91 -7.67
C SER A 110 19.43 9.48 -7.69
N SER A 111 20.37 8.92 -6.91
CA SER A 111 21.78 9.32 -6.93
C SER A 111 22.58 8.74 -8.11
N MET A 112 22.03 7.77 -8.82
CA MET A 112 22.68 7.23 -10.03
C MET A 112 22.58 8.24 -11.18
N SER A 113 23.61 8.28 -12.03
CA SER A 113 23.57 9.10 -13.24
C SER A 113 22.55 8.58 -14.25
N CYS A 114 22.04 9.46 -15.11
CA CYS A 114 21.15 9.07 -16.22
C CYS A 114 21.80 8.04 -17.16
N GLU A 115 23.13 8.08 -17.30
CA GLU A 115 23.88 7.06 -18.04
C GLU A 115 23.79 5.68 -17.37
N MET A 116 23.95 5.61 -16.05
CA MET A 116 23.80 4.36 -15.30
C MET A 116 22.36 3.84 -15.38
N HIS A 117 21.36 4.72 -15.25
CA HIS A 117 19.97 4.34 -15.49
C HIS A 117 19.72 3.81 -16.90
N GLY A 118 20.38 4.40 -17.91
CA GLY A 118 20.33 3.94 -19.29
C GLY A 118 20.85 2.50 -19.43
N ARG A 119 22.00 2.21 -18.82
CA ARG A 119 22.60 0.87 -18.79
C ARG A 119 21.70 -0.17 -18.10
N MET A 120 21.13 0.17 -16.94
CA MET A 120 20.18 -0.69 -16.23
C MET A 120 18.96 -1.05 -17.09
N ARG A 121 18.40 -0.06 -17.80
CA ARG A 121 17.24 -0.27 -18.69
C ARG A 121 17.55 -1.22 -19.84
N GLN A 122 18.79 -1.25 -20.30
CA GLN A 122 19.27 -2.11 -21.38
C GLN A 122 19.71 -3.50 -20.88
N GLY A 123 19.63 -3.77 -19.57
CA GLY A 123 20.07 -5.02 -18.96
C GLY A 123 21.59 -5.13 -18.77
N GLY A 124 22.34 -4.03 -18.94
CA GLY A 124 23.77 -3.97 -18.68
C GLY A 124 24.03 -3.49 -17.25
N LEU A 125 24.21 -4.42 -16.32
CA LEU A 125 24.80 -4.16 -15.01
C LEU A 125 26.21 -4.76 -14.96
#